data_AF-A0A9E4V7V6-F1
#
_entry.id   AF-A0A9E4V7V6-F1
#
_cell.length_a   1.000
_cell.length_b   1.000
_cell.length_c   1.000
_cell.angle_alpha   90.00
_cell.angle_beta   90.00
_cell.angle_gamma   90.00
#
_symmetry.space_group_name_H-M   'P 1'
#
loop_
_entity.id
_entity.type
_entity.pdbx_description
1 polymer ?
#
loop_
_entity_poly.entity_id
_entity_poly.type
_entity_poly.pdbx_seq_one_letter_code
_entity_poly.pdbx_strand_id
1 'polypeptide(L)'
;MKMQGKGERGQSLILLALLLPVVLGFVALTLDVGFALVERRNLQNATDAAALAAAQDLANGESDATVTATAIDYLQRNGYNVSDDTIVVNVPPASG
;
A
#
# COMPACT_ATOMS: atom_id res chain seq x y z
N MET A 1 53.43 28.77 -21.10
CA MET A 1 52.22 27.96 -21.34
C MET A 1 52.12 26.94 -20.20
N LYS A 2 51.28 27.19 -19.19
CA LYS A 2 51.19 26.35 -17.98
C LYS A 2 50.31 25.12 -18.28
N MET A 3 50.86 23.93 -18.09
CA MET A 3 50.16 22.66 -18.29
C MET A 3 49.22 22.43 -17.10
N GLN A 4 47.90 22.53 -17.34
CA GLN A 4 46.87 22.27 -16.32
C GLN A 4 46.72 20.76 -16.05
N GLY A 5 46.47 20.42 -14.80
CA GLY A 5 46.67 19.10 -14.19
C GLY A 5 45.83 17.96 -14.79
N LYS A 6 46.51 16.83 -15.01
CA LYS A 6 45.96 15.55 -15.49
C LYS A 6 45.42 14.66 -14.36
N GLY A 7 45.33 15.17 -13.13
CA GLY A 7 45.05 14.37 -11.91
C GLY A 7 43.59 14.30 -11.46
N GLU A 8 42.70 15.14 -11.98
CA GLU A 8 41.35 15.31 -11.39
C GLU A 8 40.28 14.43 -12.06
N ARG A 9 40.59 13.82 -13.22
CA ARG A 9 39.60 13.05 -14.01
C ARG A 9 39.32 11.63 -13.49
N GLY A 10 40.19 11.07 -12.65
CA GLY A 10 40.00 9.72 -12.06
C GLY A 10 39.31 9.72 -10.71
N GLN A 11 39.41 10.82 -9.95
CA GLN A 11 38.87 10.90 -8.59
C GLN A 11 37.35 10.90 -8.56
N SER A 12 36.70 11.57 -9.53
CA SER A 12 35.25 11.58 -9.65
C SER A 12 34.66 10.19 -9.89
N LEU A 13 35.38 9.32 -10.61
CA LEU A 13 34.95 7.94 -10.86
C LEU A 13 34.95 7.11 -9.58
N ILE A 14 35.95 7.31 -8.71
CA ILE A 14 36.06 6.62 -7.41
C ILE A 14 34.93 7.10 -6.49
N LEU A 15 34.70 8.42 -6.41
CA LEU A 15 33.61 8.97 -5.62
C LEU A 15 32.25 8.46 -6.10
N LEU A 16 32.03 8.41 -7.42
CA LEU A 16 30.82 7.86 -8.00
C LEU A 16 30.65 6.38 -7.64
N ALA A 17 31.70 5.56 -7.78
CA ALA A 17 31.65 4.14 -7.45
C ALA A 17 31.29 3.88 -5.98
N LEU A 18 31.70 4.75 -5.06
CA LEU A 18 31.37 4.66 -3.63
C LEU A 18 29.95 5.16 -3.32
N LEU A 19 29.49 6.21 -4.02
CA LEU A 19 28.15 6.78 -3.81
C LEU A 19 27.04 5.97 -4.48
N LEU A 20 27.33 5.28 -5.57
CA LEU A 20 26.33 4.57 -6.35
C LEU A 20 25.59 3.48 -5.54
N PRO A 21 26.27 2.64 -4.71
CA PRO A 21 25.58 1.73 -3.80
C PRO A 21 24.69 2.44 -2.77
N VAL A 22 25.09 3.61 -2.28
CA VAL A 22 24.30 4.40 -1.31
C VAL A 22 23.00 4.88 -1.95
N VAL A 23 23.08 5.44 -3.17
CA VAL A 23 21.90 5.87 -3.93
C VAL A 23 20.99 4.68 -4.24
N LEU A 24 21.54 3.56 -4.69
CA LEU A 24 20.76 2.35 -4.94
C LEU A 24 20.08 1.82 -3.67
N GLY A 25 20.74 1.93 -2.50
CA GLY A 25 20.15 1.60 -1.21
C GLY A 25 18.91 2.45 -0.90
N PHE A 26 18.99 3.76 -1.13
CA PHE A 26 17.82 4.64 -0.96
C PHE A 26 16.71 4.35 -1.97
N VAL A 27 17.04 3.99 -3.21
CA VAL A 27 16.05 3.57 -4.21
C VAL A 27 15.32 2.31 -3.76
N ALA A 28 16.05 1.30 -3.29
CA ALA A 28 15.45 0.06 -2.76
C ALA A 28 14.48 0.35 -1.61
N LEU A 29 14.92 1.13 -0.60
CA LEU A 29 14.06 1.52 0.52
C LEU A 29 12.81 2.28 0.09
N THR A 30 12.95 3.16 -0.92
CA THR A 30 11.81 3.91 -1.46
C THR A 30 10.79 2.98 -2.12
N LEU A 31 11.25 1.96 -2.83
CA LEU A 31 10.38 0.96 -3.44
C LEU A 31 9.66 0.13 -2.38
N ASP A 32 10.37 -0.35 -1.36
CA ASP A 32 9.79 -1.15 -0.28
C ASP A 32 8.66 -0.38 0.44
N VAL A 33 8.93 0.87 0.83
CA VAL A 33 7.92 1.74 1.46
C VAL A 33 6.81 2.09 0.48
N GLY A 34 7.14 2.37 -0.77
CA GLY A 34 6.17 2.68 -1.82
C GLY A 34 5.15 1.56 -2.01
N PHE A 35 5.61 0.31 -2.14
CA PHE A 35 4.72 -0.84 -2.25
C PHE A 35 3.87 -1.06 -1.00
N ALA A 36 4.45 -0.95 0.19
CA ALA A 36 3.71 -1.07 1.44
C ALA A 36 2.59 -0.01 1.58
N LEU A 37 2.84 1.22 1.11
CA LEU A 37 1.84 2.29 1.12
C LEU A 37 0.75 2.09 0.07
N VAL A 38 1.10 1.56 -1.11
CA VAL A 38 0.12 1.22 -2.16
C VAL A 38 -0.81 0.11 -1.66
N GLU A 39 -0.27 -0.95 -1.07
CA GLU A 39 -1.09 -2.05 -0.55
C GLU A 39 -2.03 -1.59 0.56
N ARG A 40 -1.53 -0.78 1.50
CA ARG A 40 -2.38 -0.17 2.54
C ARG A 40 -3.52 0.66 1.97
N ARG A 41 -3.29 1.41 0.89
CA ARG A 41 -4.33 2.20 0.23
C ARG A 41 -5.36 1.33 -0.47
N ASN A 42 -4.92 0.26 -1.14
CA ASN A 42 -5.83 -0.69 -1.78
C ASN A 42 -6.76 -1.36 -0.73
N LEU A 43 -6.18 -1.84 0.37
CA LEU A 43 -6.91 -2.39 1.51
C LEU A 43 -7.94 -1.40 2.07
N GLN A 44 -7.54 -0.15 2.28
CA GLN A 44 -8.41 0.89 2.82
C GLN A 44 -9.56 1.20 1.85
N ASN A 45 -9.27 1.38 0.57
CA ASN A 45 -10.29 1.63 -0.45
C ASN A 45 -11.30 0.48 -0.55
N ALA A 46 -10.83 -0.77 -0.50
CA ALA A 46 -11.70 -1.95 -0.51
C ALA A 46 -12.60 -2.00 0.73
N THR A 47 -12.04 -1.70 1.90
CA THR A 47 -12.77 -1.66 3.17
C THR A 47 -13.82 -0.55 3.18
N ASP A 48 -13.48 0.64 2.68
CA ASP A 48 -14.42 1.77 2.59
C ASP A 48 -15.57 1.47 1.61
N ALA A 49 -15.28 0.81 0.48
CA ALA A 49 -16.29 0.35 -0.46
C ALA A 49 -17.22 -0.71 0.17
N ALA A 50 -16.66 -1.68 0.88
CA ALA A 50 -17.41 -2.71 1.60
C ALA A 50 -18.29 -2.10 2.71
N ALA A 51 -17.74 -1.16 3.49
CA ALA A 51 -18.46 -0.46 4.54
C ALA A 51 -19.61 0.38 3.96
N LEU A 52 -19.40 1.06 2.84
CA LEU A 52 -20.44 1.84 2.16
C LEU A 52 -21.57 0.94 1.61
N ALA A 53 -21.23 -0.22 1.04
CA ALA A 53 -22.22 -1.17 0.57
C ALA A 53 -23.02 -1.77 1.74
N ALA A 54 -22.35 -2.18 2.81
CA ALA A 54 -22.96 -2.67 4.03
C ALA A 54 -23.88 -1.61 4.68
N ALA A 55 -23.46 -0.34 4.71
CA ALA A 55 -24.26 0.75 5.23
C ALA A 55 -25.53 1.00 4.41
N GLN A 56 -25.49 0.80 3.08
CA GLN A 56 -26.67 0.87 2.23
C GLN A 56 -27.68 -0.24 2.54
N ASP A 57 -27.21 -1.48 2.70
CA ASP A 57 -28.08 -2.60 3.10
C ASP A 57 -28.71 -2.36 4.47
N LEU A 58 -27.93 -1.86 5.43
CA LEU A 58 -28.44 -1.52 6.75
C LEU A 58 -29.50 -0.41 6.68
N ALA A 59 -29.30 0.61 5.84
CA ALA A 59 -30.27 1.67 5.61
C ALA A 59 -31.56 1.18 4.92
N ASN A 60 -31.46 0.12 4.10
CA ASN A 60 -32.60 -0.54 3.47
C ASN A 60 -33.36 -1.48 4.43
N GLY A 61 -32.87 -1.68 5.66
CA GLY A 61 -33.49 -2.55 6.65
C GLY A 61 -33.18 -4.04 6.44
N GLU A 62 -32.11 -4.35 5.71
CA GLU A 62 -31.63 -5.72 5.55
C GLU A 62 -31.14 -6.32 6.87
N SER A 63 -31.11 -7.66 6.94
CA SER A 63 -30.62 -8.38 8.12
C SER A 63 -29.11 -8.22 8.32
N ASP A 64 -28.62 -8.30 9.56
CA ASP A 64 -27.18 -8.27 9.87
C ASP A 64 -26.38 -9.34 9.10
N ALA A 65 -27.01 -10.49 8.81
CA ALA A 65 -26.42 -11.55 8.00
C ALA A 65 -26.24 -11.12 6.53
N THR A 66 -27.24 -10.45 5.95
CA THR A 66 -27.15 -9.89 4.59
C THR A 66 -26.09 -8.81 4.53
N VAL A 67 -26.10 -7.86 5.47
CA VAL A 67 -25.13 -6.75 5.55
C VAL A 67 -23.70 -7.30 5.61
N THR A 68 -23.48 -8.33 6.43
CA THR A 68 -22.16 -8.98 6.56
C THR A 68 -21.76 -9.69 5.26
N ALA A 69 -22.70 -10.39 4.61
CA ALA A 69 -22.44 -11.06 3.35
C ALA A 69 -22.08 -10.07 2.23
N THR A 70 -22.76 -8.93 2.16
CA THR A 70 -22.46 -7.86 1.19
C THR A 70 -21.09 -7.24 1.45
N ALA A 71 -20.74 -6.96 2.70
CA ALA A 71 -19.39 -6.47 3.03
C ALA A 71 -18.30 -7.44 2.55
N ILE A 72 -18.49 -8.74 2.78
CA ILE A 72 -17.56 -9.79 2.35
C ILE A 72 -17.49 -9.88 0.82
N ASP A 73 -18.61 -9.82 0.11
CA ASP A 73 -18.65 -9.84 -1.35
C ASP A 73 -17.85 -8.67 -1.95
N TYR A 74 -17.99 -7.47 -1.40
CA TYR A 74 -17.21 -6.31 -1.84
C TYR A 74 -15.71 -6.48 -1.57
N LEU A 75 -15.31 -7.06 -0.43
CA LEU A 75 -13.91 -7.38 -0.16
C LEU A 75 -13.36 -8.43 -1.15
N GLN A 76 -14.14 -9.48 -1.44
CA GLN A 76 -13.77 -10.52 -2.40
C GLN A 76 -13.61 -9.99 -3.82
N ARG A 77 -14.48 -9.07 -4.25
CA ARG A 77 -14.34 -8.38 -5.54
C ARG A 77 -13.09 -7.52 -5.63
N ASN A 78 -12.56 -7.06 -4.49
CA ASN A 78 -11.30 -6.33 -4.40
C ASN A 78 -10.07 -7.25 -4.16
N GLY A 79 -10.27 -8.57 -4.21
CA GLY A 79 -9.19 -9.56 -4.10
C GLY A 79 -8.91 -10.06 -2.68
N TYR A 80 -9.73 -9.68 -1.69
CA TYR A 80 -9.57 -10.08 -0.29
C TYR A 80 -10.56 -11.19 0.08
N ASN A 81 -10.05 -12.37 0.46
CA ASN A 81 -10.88 -13.56 0.64
C ASN A 81 -10.90 -14.03 2.09
N VAL A 82 -12.07 -14.44 2.57
CA VAL A 82 -12.29 -14.90 3.95
C VAL A 82 -11.46 -16.14 4.33
N SER A 83 -10.96 -16.89 3.35
CA SER A 83 -10.13 -18.08 3.57
C SER A 83 -8.66 -17.74 3.86
N ASP A 84 -8.17 -16.65 3.29
CA ASP A 84 -6.75 -16.27 3.30
C ASP A 84 -6.51 -15.04 4.20
N ASP A 85 -7.53 -14.19 4.35
CA ASP A 85 -7.45 -12.92 5.06
C ASP A 85 -8.28 -12.92 6.35
N THR A 86 -7.79 -12.20 7.36
CA THR A 86 -8.57 -11.94 8.58
C THR A 86 -9.55 -10.80 8.34
N ILE A 87 -10.82 -11.13 8.11
CA ILE A 87 -11.90 -10.18 7.89
C ILE A 87 -12.80 -10.13 9.12
N VAL A 88 -12.99 -8.94 9.68
CA VAL A 88 -13.93 -8.68 10.79
C VAL A 88 -14.91 -7.61 10.35
N VAL A 89 -16.19 -7.97 10.31
CA VAL A 89 -17.29 -7.06 10.03
C VAL A 89 -18.10 -6.88 11.30
N ASN A 90 -18.35 -5.63 11.71
CA ASN A 90 -19.05 -5.35 12.96
C ASN A 90 -20.37 -4.62 12.69
N VAL A 91 -21.48 -5.34 12.87
CA VAL A 91 -22.86 -4.84 12.73
C VAL A 91 -23.60 -5.23 14.02
N PRO A 92 -24.04 -4.27 14.87
CA PRO A 92 -23.78 -2.83 14.82
C PRO A 92 -22.29 -2.49 15.06
N PRO A 93 -21.77 -1.32 14.67
CA PRO A 93 -20.34 -0.98 14.79
C PRO A 93 -19.84 -0.96 16.25
N ALA A 94 -18.60 -1.42 16.48
CA ALA A 94 -18.02 -1.58 17.81
C ALA A 94 -17.68 -0.22 18.45
N SER A 95 -17.45 0.78 17.61
CA SER A 95 -17.24 2.18 17.97
C SER A 95 -17.70 3.10 16.84
N GLY A 96 -18.13 4.30 17.21
CA GLY A 96 -18.38 5.45 16.33
C GLY A 96 -17.60 6.66 16.79
#